data_AF-A0A928EME4-F1
#
_entry.id   AF-A0A928EME4-F1
#
_cell.length_a   1.000
_cell.length_b   1.000
_cell.length_c   1.000
_cell.angle_alpha   90.00
_cell.angle_beta   90.00
_cell.angle_gamma   90.00
#
_symmetry.space_group_name_H-M   'P 1'
#
loop_
_entity.id
_entity.type
_entity.pdbx_description
1 polymer ?
#
loop_
_entity_poly.entity_id
_entity_poly.type
_entity_poly.pdbx_seq_one_letter_code
_entity_poly.pdbx_strand_id
1 'polypeptide(L)'
;TALKSKASYRTLLLPSNIAGMLQNYKTRVDSEWVFPSPIKENMPRDPSAVRKKLANVLERANCKHIRFHALRHTFATMALQYGLDIKTLSSTIGHSSVELTIDTYSHVTDNMRYAAADKIDTTIGRNKGKQGSIKRTEESEDRPGKFEAYKGKKRKPGTGYVKQVSANSWQGRYTPTIDGKRVSMNIYAPTEEECERKLAEMIAEIKEEIKASKQSGITMI
;
A
#
# COMPACT_ATOMS: atom_id res chain seq x y z
N THR A 1 14.58 -17.35 6.36
CA THR A 1 14.44 -15.88 6.40
C THR A 1 13.50 -15.51 7.53
N ALA A 2 14.02 -14.93 8.61
CA ALA A 2 13.19 -14.48 9.73
C ALA A 2 12.32 -13.29 9.31
N LEU A 3 11.01 -13.40 9.53
CA LEU A 3 10.05 -12.35 9.20
C LEU A 3 10.14 -11.20 10.22
N LYS A 4 9.86 -9.97 9.76
CA LYS A 4 9.94 -8.75 10.57
C LYS A 4 8.85 -8.65 11.66
N SER A 5 7.77 -9.43 11.57
CA SER A 5 6.76 -9.58 12.64
C SER A 5 5.88 -10.82 12.45
N LYS A 6 5.34 -11.37 13.56
CA LYS A 6 4.37 -12.48 13.56
C LYS A 6 3.09 -12.18 12.75
N ALA A 7 2.74 -10.91 12.60
CA ALA A 7 1.57 -10.44 11.84
C ALA A 7 1.64 -10.71 10.32
N SER A 8 2.79 -11.19 9.81
CA SER A 8 2.92 -11.56 8.41
C SER A 8 2.30 -12.92 8.08
N TYR A 9 2.10 -13.81 9.06
CA TYR A 9 1.39 -15.07 8.85
C TYR A 9 -0.12 -14.84 8.85
N ARG A 10 -0.81 -15.36 7.82
CA ARG A 10 -2.26 -15.28 7.70
C ARG A 10 -2.82 -16.47 6.95
N THR A 11 -4.01 -16.88 7.34
CA THR A 11 -4.78 -17.92 6.66
C THR A 11 -5.69 -17.26 5.63
N LEU A 12 -5.64 -17.75 4.39
CA LEU A 12 -6.51 -17.29 3.30
C LEU A 12 -7.46 -18.41 2.91
N LEU A 13 -8.75 -18.08 2.83
CA LEU A 13 -9.74 -18.99 2.28
C LEU A 13 -9.63 -18.97 0.76
N LEU A 14 -9.26 -20.11 0.17
CA LEU A 14 -9.14 -20.25 -1.27
C LEU A 14 -10.48 -20.74 -1.86
N PRO A 15 -10.98 -20.09 -2.91
CA PRO A 15 -12.05 -20.63 -3.74
C PRO A 15 -11.72 -22.05 -4.24
N SER A 16 -12.74 -22.90 -4.35
CA SER A 16 -12.60 -24.33 -4.71
C SER A 16 -11.92 -24.53 -6.07
N ASN A 17 -12.20 -23.66 -7.04
CA ASN A 17 -11.54 -23.67 -8.35
C ASN A 17 -10.02 -23.45 -8.24
N ILE A 18 -9.58 -22.48 -7.44
CA ILE A 18 -8.15 -22.19 -7.23
C ILE A 18 -7.48 -23.34 -6.47
N ALA A 19 -8.17 -23.87 -5.45
CA ALA A 19 -7.68 -25.02 -4.69
C ALA A 19 -7.48 -26.25 -5.60
N GLY A 20 -8.46 -26.55 -6.47
CA GLY A 20 -8.36 -27.64 -7.45
C GLY A 20 -7.24 -27.42 -8.47
N MET A 21 -7.06 -26.17 -8.95
CA MET A 21 -5.93 -25.83 -9.83
C MET A 21 -4.57 -26.08 -9.15
N LEU A 22 -4.42 -25.69 -7.89
CA LEU A 22 -3.18 -25.90 -7.13
C LEU A 22 -2.93 -27.38 -6.83
N GLN A 23 -3.97 -28.17 -6.53
CA GLN A 23 -3.86 -29.61 -6.36
C GLN A 23 -3.39 -30.29 -7.65
N ASN A 24 -4.02 -29.96 -8.79
CA ASN A 24 -3.62 -30.46 -10.12
C ASN A 24 -2.23 -29.99 -10.56
N TYR A 25 -1.73 -28.90 -9.99
CA TYR A 25 -0.38 -28.44 -10.23
C TYR A 25 0.63 -29.22 -9.39
N LYS A 26 0.29 -29.51 -8.12
CA LYS A 26 1.11 -30.31 -7.21
C LYS A 26 1.37 -31.73 -7.73
N THR A 27 0.45 -32.34 -8.46
CA THR A 27 0.67 -33.67 -9.06
C THR A 27 1.74 -33.69 -10.16
N ARG A 28 2.08 -32.52 -10.73
CA ARG A 28 3.05 -32.36 -11.82
C ARG A 28 4.41 -31.87 -11.33
N VAL A 29 4.54 -31.56 -10.05
CA VAL A 29 5.72 -30.93 -9.46
C VAL A 29 6.17 -31.78 -8.28
N ASP A 30 7.35 -32.38 -8.41
CA ASP A 30 8.02 -33.08 -7.31
C ASP A 30 8.99 -32.12 -6.61
N SER A 31 8.45 -31.24 -5.76
CA SER A 31 9.24 -30.26 -5.00
C SER A 31 8.53 -29.88 -3.71
N GLU A 32 9.30 -29.48 -2.70
CA GLU A 32 8.78 -28.88 -1.46
C GLU A 32 8.00 -27.58 -1.75
N TRP A 33 8.40 -26.85 -2.79
CA TRP A 33 7.82 -25.57 -3.16
C TRP A 33 6.68 -25.73 -4.16
N VAL A 34 5.55 -25.03 -3.91
CA VAL A 34 4.44 -24.97 -4.87
C VAL A 34 4.92 -24.44 -6.22
N PHE A 35 5.76 -23.40 -6.24
CA PHE A 35 6.35 -22.83 -7.45
C PHE A 35 7.87 -23.02 -7.45
N PRO A 36 8.40 -24.12 -8.01
CA PRO A 36 9.83 -24.41 -8.03
C PRO A 36 10.58 -23.57 -9.07
N SER A 37 11.89 -23.43 -8.86
CA SER A 37 12.80 -22.89 -9.85
C SER A 37 13.02 -23.91 -10.97
N PRO A 38 12.95 -23.49 -12.25
CA PRO A 38 13.13 -24.40 -13.39
C PRO A 38 14.61 -24.76 -13.61
N ILE A 39 15.53 -24.06 -12.93
CA ILE A 39 16.99 -24.25 -13.05
C ILE A 39 17.51 -25.01 -11.83
N LYS A 40 16.86 -24.86 -10.67
CA LYS A 40 17.31 -25.42 -9.39
C LYS A 40 16.13 -26.11 -8.72
N GLU A 41 16.11 -27.43 -8.78
CA GLU A 41 14.99 -28.29 -8.40
C GLU A 41 14.51 -28.07 -6.94
N ASN A 42 15.44 -27.79 -6.03
CA ASN A 42 15.16 -27.61 -4.60
C ASN A 42 15.03 -26.14 -4.15
N MET A 43 14.81 -25.20 -5.08
CA MET A 43 14.70 -23.78 -4.76
C MET A 43 13.36 -23.21 -5.20
N PRO A 44 12.81 -22.21 -4.47
CA PRO A 44 11.62 -21.51 -4.92
C PRO A 44 11.92 -20.69 -6.18
N ARG A 45 10.86 -20.38 -6.92
CA ARG A 45 10.94 -19.53 -8.12
C ARG A 45 11.53 -18.16 -7.79
N ASP A 46 12.53 -17.75 -8.57
CA ASP A 46 13.15 -16.42 -8.43
C ASP A 46 12.14 -15.28 -8.72
N PRO A 47 11.99 -14.28 -7.83
CA PRO A 47 11.07 -13.17 -8.03
C PRO A 47 11.32 -12.34 -9.29
N SER A 48 12.58 -12.21 -9.73
CA SER A 48 12.93 -11.46 -10.94
C SER A 48 12.49 -12.22 -12.19
N ALA A 49 12.62 -13.55 -12.20
CA ALA A 49 12.09 -14.40 -13.25
C ALA A 49 10.55 -14.28 -13.36
N VAL A 50 9.84 -14.19 -12.22
CA VAL A 50 8.38 -13.99 -12.21
C VAL A 50 8.01 -12.62 -12.79
N ARG A 51 8.72 -11.55 -12.41
CA ARG A 51 8.49 -10.20 -12.96
C ARG A 51 8.69 -10.14 -14.48
N LYS A 52 9.76 -10.74 -14.99
CA LYS A 52 10.02 -10.85 -16.43
C LYS A 52 8.91 -11.63 -17.14
N LYS A 53 8.48 -12.76 -16.56
CA LYS A 53 7.39 -13.55 -17.12
C LYS A 53 6.08 -12.74 -17.20
N LEU A 54 5.75 -11.97 -16.17
CA LEU A 54 4.59 -11.06 -16.21
C LEU A 54 4.72 -10.01 -17.31
N ALA A 55 5.89 -9.38 -17.46
CA ALA A 55 6.12 -8.39 -18.51
C ALA A 55 5.85 -8.96 -19.91
N ASN A 56 6.38 -10.16 -20.20
CA ASN A 56 6.17 -10.83 -21.48
C ASN A 56 4.69 -11.21 -21.72
N VAL A 57 3.95 -11.57 -20.66
CA VAL A 57 2.52 -11.88 -20.76
C VAL A 57 1.73 -10.61 -21.10
N LEU A 58 2.06 -9.48 -20.47
CA LEU A 58 1.41 -8.19 -20.74
C LEU A 58 1.68 -7.70 -22.15
N GLU A 59 2.92 -7.83 -22.63
CA GLU A 59 3.29 -7.48 -24.00
C GLU A 59 2.52 -8.32 -25.02
N ARG A 60 2.45 -9.64 -24.83
CA ARG A 60 1.66 -10.55 -25.68
C ARG A 60 0.16 -10.26 -25.65
N ALA A 61 -0.35 -9.76 -24.53
CA ALA A 61 -1.75 -9.38 -24.37
C ALA A 61 -2.03 -7.93 -24.84
N ASN A 62 -1.03 -7.22 -25.37
CA ASN A 62 -1.11 -5.81 -25.76
C ASN A 62 -1.59 -4.89 -24.61
N CYS A 63 -1.18 -5.20 -23.38
CA CYS A 63 -1.54 -4.47 -22.17
C CYS A 63 -0.42 -3.50 -21.75
N LYS A 64 -0.80 -2.43 -21.05
CA LYS A 64 0.17 -1.52 -20.43
C LYS A 64 1.06 -2.28 -19.44
N HIS A 65 2.33 -1.91 -19.42
CA HIS A 65 3.27 -2.49 -18.47
C HIS A 65 2.89 -2.13 -17.03
N ILE A 66 2.74 -3.15 -16.18
CA ILE A 66 2.44 -2.99 -14.75
C ILE A 66 3.47 -3.74 -13.90
N ARG A 67 3.73 -3.22 -12.70
CA ARG A 67 4.57 -3.91 -11.72
C ARG A 67 3.84 -5.13 -11.15
N PHE A 68 4.59 -6.13 -10.67
CA PHE A 68 3.99 -7.35 -10.10
C PHE A 68 3.01 -7.08 -8.94
N HIS A 69 3.30 -6.07 -8.10
CA HIS A 69 2.41 -5.69 -7.01
C HIS A 69 1.09 -5.07 -7.48
N ALA A 70 1.00 -4.63 -8.74
CA ALA A 70 -0.25 -4.13 -9.31
C ALA A 70 -1.33 -5.22 -9.37
N LEU A 71 -0.96 -6.50 -9.51
CA LEU A 71 -1.93 -7.61 -9.44
C LEU A 71 -2.66 -7.66 -8.09
N ARG A 72 -1.94 -7.35 -7.00
CA ARG A 72 -2.54 -7.25 -5.66
C ARG A 72 -3.44 -6.03 -5.52
N HIS A 73 -3.10 -4.92 -6.19
CA HIS A 73 -3.98 -3.76 -6.28
C HIS A 73 -5.25 -4.06 -7.07
N THR A 74 -5.15 -4.76 -8.21
CA THR A 74 -6.30 -5.18 -9.01
C THR A 74 -7.23 -6.08 -8.21
N PHE A 75 -6.69 -7.06 -7.47
CA PHE A 75 -7.49 -7.89 -6.57
C PHE A 75 -8.23 -7.05 -5.52
N ALA A 76 -7.55 -6.08 -4.89
CA ALA A 76 -8.17 -5.21 -3.89
C ALA A 76 -9.32 -4.38 -4.47
N THR A 77 -9.11 -3.74 -5.62
CA THR A 77 -10.13 -2.95 -6.30
C THR A 77 -11.33 -3.80 -6.69
N MET A 78 -11.11 -4.96 -7.31
CA MET A 78 -12.19 -5.86 -7.70
C MET A 78 -12.97 -6.36 -6.47
N ALA A 79 -12.28 -6.75 -5.40
CA ALA A 79 -12.93 -7.23 -4.19
C ALA A 79 -13.88 -6.17 -3.59
N LEU A 80 -13.48 -4.89 -3.58
CA LEU A 80 -14.34 -3.80 -3.11
C LEU A 80 -15.51 -3.53 -4.07
N GLN A 81 -15.27 -3.59 -5.37
CA GLN A 81 -16.31 -3.45 -6.38
C GLN A 81 -17.41 -4.52 -6.24
N TYR A 82 -17.02 -5.76 -5.87
CA TYR A 82 -17.95 -6.85 -5.59
C TYR A 82 -18.51 -6.83 -4.16
N GLY A 83 -18.28 -5.75 -3.40
CA GLY A 83 -18.90 -5.53 -2.08
C GLY A 83 -18.26 -6.30 -0.94
N LEU A 84 -16.98 -6.68 -1.05
CA LEU A 84 -16.24 -7.22 0.08
C LEU A 84 -15.97 -6.11 1.10
N ASP A 85 -16.18 -6.39 2.38
CA ASP A 85 -15.93 -5.43 3.46
C ASP A 85 -14.44 -5.06 3.56
N ILE A 86 -14.15 -3.77 3.82
CA ILE A 86 -12.80 -3.22 3.85
C ILE A 86 -11.96 -3.89 4.95
N LYS A 87 -12.55 -4.22 6.10
CA LYS A 87 -11.83 -4.88 7.21
C LYS A 87 -11.47 -6.31 6.83
N THR A 88 -12.40 -7.04 6.20
CA THR A 88 -12.14 -8.37 5.64
C THR A 88 -11.06 -8.34 4.57
N LEU A 89 -11.10 -7.37 3.66
CA LEU A 89 -10.11 -7.20 2.60
C LEU A 89 -8.73 -6.89 3.18
N SER A 90 -8.65 -5.95 4.13
CA SER A 90 -7.41 -5.55 4.79
C SER A 90 -6.77 -6.73 5.52
N SER A 91 -7.55 -7.56 6.21
CA SER A 91 -7.07 -8.79 6.84
C SER A 91 -6.53 -9.82 5.81
N THR A 92 -7.27 -10.03 4.72
CA THR A 92 -6.93 -10.97 3.64
C THR A 92 -5.63 -10.57 2.93
N ILE A 93 -5.50 -9.29 2.56
CA ILE A 93 -4.33 -8.78 1.87
C ILE A 93 -3.18 -8.57 2.87
N GLY A 94 -3.51 -8.29 4.14
CA GLY A 94 -2.63 -7.91 5.25
C GLY A 94 -1.68 -6.79 4.88
N HIS A 95 -2.26 -5.63 4.63
CA HIS A 95 -1.57 -4.35 4.69
C HIS A 95 -1.32 -3.99 6.15
N SER A 96 -0.10 -3.55 6.48
CA SER A 96 0.24 -3.07 7.83
C SER A 96 -0.44 -1.74 8.18
N SER A 97 -1.07 -1.07 7.22
CA SER A 97 -1.90 0.11 7.43
C SER A 97 -3.23 -0.07 6.69
N VAL A 98 -4.31 -0.06 7.46
CA VAL A 98 -5.69 -0.03 6.96
C VAL A 98 -5.92 1.29 6.20
N GLU A 99 -5.26 2.37 6.63
CA GLU A 99 -5.29 3.71 6.03
C GLU A 99 -4.86 3.72 4.57
N LEU A 100 -3.86 2.91 4.14
CA LEU A 100 -3.51 2.83 2.71
C LEU A 100 -4.63 2.18 1.87
N THR A 101 -5.36 1.24 2.45
CA THR A 101 -6.46 0.53 1.75
C THR A 101 -7.73 1.40 1.72
N ILE A 102 -8.00 2.14 2.79
CA ILE A 102 -9.07 3.13 2.85
C ILE A 102 -8.72 4.32 1.93
N ASP A 103 -7.58 4.98 2.08
CA ASP A 103 -7.22 6.16 1.26
C ASP A 103 -7.09 5.83 -0.25
N THR A 104 -6.74 4.60 -0.63
CA THR A 104 -6.63 4.22 -2.06
C THR A 104 -7.97 3.78 -2.65
N TYR A 105 -8.91 3.28 -1.85
CA TYR A 105 -10.11 2.60 -2.37
C TYR A 105 -11.45 3.00 -1.72
N SER A 106 -11.46 3.97 -0.80
CA SER A 106 -12.66 4.47 -0.10
C SER A 106 -13.57 5.35 -0.97
N HIS A 107 -13.31 5.51 -2.27
CA HIS A 107 -14.26 6.18 -3.14
C HIS A 107 -15.49 5.29 -3.29
N VAL A 108 -16.48 5.53 -2.42
CA VAL A 108 -17.81 4.94 -2.52
C VAL A 108 -18.41 5.43 -3.83
N THR A 109 -18.51 4.55 -4.82
CA THR A 109 -19.23 4.85 -6.05
C THR A 109 -20.73 4.78 -5.79
N ASP A 110 -21.53 5.49 -6.57
CA ASP A 110 -22.99 5.44 -6.40
C ASP A 110 -23.52 4.01 -6.59
N ASN A 111 -22.89 3.20 -7.45
CA ASN A 111 -23.17 1.77 -7.59
C ASN A 111 -22.99 0.98 -6.27
N MET A 112 -21.97 1.31 -5.47
CA MET A 112 -21.78 0.69 -4.15
C MET A 112 -22.87 1.11 -3.16
N ARG A 113 -23.37 2.35 -3.25
CA ARG A 113 -24.49 2.84 -2.42
C ARG A 113 -25.80 2.15 -2.78
N TYR A 114 -26.10 2.03 -4.07
CA TYR A 114 -27.28 1.32 -4.56
C TYR A 114 -27.23 -0.16 -4.17
N ALA A 115 -26.09 -0.83 -4.37
CA ALA A 115 -25.92 -2.21 -3.95
C ALA A 115 -26.06 -2.41 -2.43
N ALA A 116 -25.60 -1.45 -1.61
CA ALA A 116 -25.78 -1.49 -0.17
C ALA A 116 -27.26 -1.30 0.24
N ALA A 117 -27.97 -0.37 -0.42
CA ALA A 117 -29.40 -0.15 -0.21
C ALA A 117 -30.22 -1.39 -0.56
N ASP A 118 -29.98 -1.99 -1.73
CA ASP A 118 -30.62 -3.25 -2.15
C ASP A 118 -30.32 -4.39 -1.16
N LYS A 119 -29.10 -4.46 -0.64
CA LYS A 119 -28.71 -5.49 0.33
C LYS A 119 -29.40 -5.29 1.67
N ILE A 120 -29.58 -4.05 2.13
CA ILE A 120 -30.36 -3.72 3.34
C ILE A 120 -31.82 -4.10 3.14
N ASP A 121 -32.42 -3.75 2.00
CA ASP A 121 -33.82 -4.03 1.72
C ASP A 121 -34.11 -5.54 1.64
N THR A 122 -33.20 -6.30 1.05
CA THR A 122 -33.30 -7.76 0.93
C THR A 122 -33.00 -8.51 2.25
N THR A 123 -32.04 -8.06 3.05
CA THR A 123 -31.60 -8.78 4.27
C THR A 123 -32.31 -8.32 5.55
N ILE A 124 -32.59 -7.03 5.69
CA ILE A 124 -33.22 -6.43 6.87
C ILE A 124 -34.71 -6.16 6.59
N GLY A 125 -35.03 -5.62 5.41
CA GLY A 125 -36.40 -5.26 5.02
C GLY A 125 -37.35 -6.46 4.84
N ARG A 126 -36.82 -7.69 4.75
CA ARG A 126 -37.61 -8.93 4.58
C ARG A 126 -38.53 -8.91 3.34
N ASN A 127 -38.26 -8.07 2.35
CA ASN A 127 -39.11 -7.95 1.17
C ASN A 127 -38.66 -8.93 0.07
N LYS A 128 -39.14 -10.18 0.13
CA LYS A 128 -38.97 -11.14 -0.98
C LYS A 128 -40.01 -10.88 -2.07
N GLY A 129 -39.91 -9.75 -2.76
CA GLY A 129 -40.80 -9.51 -3.89
C GLY A 129 -41.00 -8.05 -4.26
N LYS A 130 -40.09 -7.54 -5.09
CA LYS A 130 -40.34 -6.78 -6.33
C LYS A 130 -39.01 -6.15 -6.69
N GLN A 131 -38.51 -6.44 -7.89
CA GLN A 131 -37.48 -5.62 -8.51
C GLN A 131 -38.12 -4.24 -8.74
N GLY A 132 -37.92 -3.34 -7.78
CA GLY A 132 -38.18 -1.91 -7.98
C GLY A 132 -37.16 -1.43 -8.99
N SER A 133 -37.57 -1.34 -10.25
CA SER A 133 -36.78 -0.74 -11.32
C SER A 133 -36.55 0.74 -10.99
N ILE A 134 -35.49 1.04 -10.26
CA ILE A 134 -34.94 2.40 -10.23
C ILE A 134 -34.38 2.60 -11.63
N LYS A 135 -35.08 3.40 -12.44
CA LYS A 135 -34.70 3.73 -13.82
C LYS A 135 -33.25 4.19 -13.81
N ARG A 136 -32.39 3.47 -14.52
CA ARG A 136 -31.09 3.98 -15.00
C ARG A 136 -31.42 5.22 -15.83
N THR A 137 -31.24 6.41 -15.27
CA THR A 137 -31.18 7.61 -16.09
C THR A 137 -29.89 7.48 -16.90
N GLU A 138 -30.02 7.45 -18.22
CA GLU A 138 -28.94 7.17 -19.19
C GLU A 138 -27.81 8.23 -19.19
N GLU A 139 -27.85 9.20 -18.27
CA GLU A 139 -26.88 10.30 -18.15
C GLU A 139 -25.82 10.13 -17.05
N SER A 140 -25.89 9.09 -16.19
CA SER A 140 -24.75 8.77 -15.33
C SER A 140 -23.77 7.89 -16.12
N GLU A 141 -23.09 8.48 -17.10
CA GLU A 141 -21.87 7.90 -17.63
C GLU A 141 -21.02 7.44 -16.44
N ASP A 142 -20.61 6.17 -16.47
CA ASP A 142 -19.64 5.53 -15.58
C ASP A 142 -18.26 6.19 -15.82
N ARG A 143 -18.20 7.51 -15.66
CA ARG A 143 -16.98 8.28 -15.63
C ARG A 143 -16.38 7.94 -14.27
N PRO A 144 -15.29 7.16 -14.20
CA PRO A 144 -14.53 7.10 -12.97
C PRO A 144 -14.25 8.54 -12.58
N GLY A 145 -14.79 8.97 -11.43
CA GLY A 145 -14.58 10.32 -10.93
C GLY A 145 -13.11 10.66 -11.09
N LYS A 146 -12.83 11.82 -11.68
CA LYS A 146 -11.47 12.27 -12.07
C LYS A 146 -10.48 11.83 -11.00
N PHE A 147 -9.61 10.86 -11.32
CA PHE A 147 -8.67 10.31 -10.36
C PHE A 147 -7.75 11.43 -9.88
N GLU A 148 -8.01 11.93 -8.67
CA GLU A 148 -7.13 12.87 -8.01
C GLU A 148 -6.17 12.06 -7.15
N ALA A 149 -4.91 12.02 -7.57
CA ALA A 149 -3.87 11.35 -6.81
C ALA A 149 -3.81 11.95 -5.39
N TYR A 150 -4.07 11.11 -4.39
CA TYR A 150 -3.97 11.49 -2.99
C TYR A 150 -2.60 12.11 -2.69
N LYS A 151 -2.58 13.43 -2.45
CA LYS A 151 -1.41 14.13 -1.97
C LYS A 151 -1.33 13.86 -0.48
N GLY A 152 -0.67 12.76 -0.09
CA GLY A 152 -0.47 12.41 1.31
C GLY A 152 0.08 13.61 2.10
N LYS A 153 -0.26 13.68 3.40
CA LYS A 153 0.14 14.78 4.31
C LYS A 153 1.63 15.07 4.18
N LYS A 154 1.99 16.03 3.32
CA LYS A 154 3.36 16.55 3.21
C LYS A 154 3.61 17.32 4.50
N ARG A 155 4.44 16.75 5.37
CA ARG A 155 4.91 17.46 6.57
C ARG A 155 5.61 18.74 6.13
N LYS A 156 5.42 19.82 6.90
CA LYS A 156 6.07 21.11 6.62
C LYS A 156 7.58 20.86 6.48
N PRO A 157 8.25 21.41 5.45
CA PRO A 157 9.69 21.27 5.32
C PRO A 157 10.36 21.79 6.59
N GLY A 158 11.28 21.01 7.15
CA GLY A 158 12.10 21.44 8.29
C GLY A 158 11.60 21.06 9.70
N THR A 159 10.64 20.12 9.84
CA THR A 159 10.18 19.65 11.17
C THR A 159 10.85 18.37 11.68
N GLY A 160 11.61 17.66 10.84
CA GLY A 160 12.15 16.34 11.19
C GLY A 160 11.07 15.28 11.47
N TYR A 161 11.48 14.06 11.78
CA TYR A 161 10.60 13.03 12.35
C TYR A 161 11.36 12.13 13.33
N VAL A 162 10.66 11.64 14.35
CA VAL A 162 11.14 10.61 15.27
C VAL A 162 10.43 9.29 14.98
N LYS A 163 11.16 8.16 15.07
CA LYS A 163 10.63 6.81 14.84
C LYS A 163 11.37 5.80 15.70
N GLN A 164 10.65 4.90 16.34
CA GLN A 164 11.23 3.76 17.05
C GLN A 164 11.90 2.77 16.07
N VAL A 165 13.17 2.43 16.33
CA VAL A 165 13.97 1.48 15.53
C VAL A 165 14.10 0.14 16.25
N SER A 166 14.23 0.14 17.58
CA SER A 166 14.21 -1.06 18.44
C SER A 166 13.57 -0.73 19.80
N ALA A 167 13.39 -1.74 20.65
CA ALA A 167 12.74 -1.58 21.96
C ALA A 167 13.37 -0.45 22.81
N ASN A 168 14.69 -0.29 22.72
CA ASN A 168 15.46 0.72 23.47
C ASN A 168 16.18 1.72 22.54
N SER A 169 15.67 1.95 21.33
CA SER A 169 16.30 2.91 20.41
C SER A 169 15.29 3.61 19.51
N TRP A 170 15.28 4.92 19.63
CA TRP A 170 14.53 5.86 18.81
C TRP A 170 15.46 6.62 17.88
N GLN A 171 15.02 6.82 16.63
CA GLN A 171 15.74 7.57 15.61
C GLN A 171 15.01 8.87 15.28
N GLY A 172 15.68 10.00 15.49
CA GLY A 172 15.30 11.31 15.01
C GLY A 172 16.00 11.58 13.68
N ARG A 173 15.27 11.98 12.65
CA ARG A 173 15.81 12.30 11.33
C ARG A 173 15.42 13.71 10.93
N TYR A 174 16.42 14.49 10.53
CA TYR A 174 16.26 15.81 9.96
C TYR A 174 16.92 15.84 8.57
N THR A 175 16.35 16.59 7.63
CA THR A 175 16.91 16.68 6.26
C THR A 175 16.83 18.11 5.76
N PRO A 176 17.75 18.98 6.23
CA PRO A 176 17.88 20.35 5.76
C PRO A 176 18.40 20.41 4.32
N THR A 177 18.20 21.57 3.69
CA THR A 177 18.81 21.92 2.41
C THR A 177 19.95 22.90 2.71
N ILE A 178 21.18 22.46 2.51
CA ILE A 178 22.41 23.24 2.68
C ILE A 178 23.05 23.35 1.30
N ASP A 179 23.31 24.57 0.82
CA ASP A 179 23.92 24.84 -0.49
C ASP A 179 23.24 24.12 -1.67
N GLY A 180 21.90 24.08 -1.66
CA GLY A 180 21.10 23.44 -2.69
C GLY A 180 21.08 21.90 -2.64
N LYS A 181 21.84 21.26 -1.73
CA LYS A 181 21.85 19.81 -1.52
C LYS A 181 21.09 19.42 -0.26
N ARG A 182 20.32 18.34 -0.34
CA ARG A 182 19.59 17.79 0.81
C ARG A 182 20.51 16.86 1.58
N VAL A 183 20.93 17.27 2.77
CA VAL A 183 21.77 16.45 3.66
C VAL A 183 20.86 15.83 4.71
N SER A 184 20.93 14.51 4.89
CA SER A 184 20.14 13.83 5.94
C SER A 184 20.99 13.57 7.17
N MET A 185 20.51 13.98 8.33
CA MET A 185 21.17 13.82 9.61
C MET A 185 20.28 13.02 10.57
N ASN A 186 20.89 12.12 11.34
CA ASN A 186 20.19 11.18 12.21
C ASN A 186 20.73 11.26 13.64
N ILE A 187 19.84 11.20 14.62
CA ILE A 187 20.14 11.10 16.05
C ILE A 187 19.49 9.86 16.61
N TYR A 188 20.14 9.21 17.58
CA TYR A 188 19.59 8.07 18.30
C TYR A 188 19.51 8.34 19.79
N ALA A 189 18.41 7.92 20.42
CA ALA A 189 18.25 7.97 21.88
C ALA A 189 17.47 6.76 22.42
N PRO A 190 17.62 6.40 23.71
CA PRO A 190 16.90 5.30 24.33
C PRO A 190 15.39 5.52 24.45
N THR A 191 14.95 6.76 24.67
CA THR A 191 13.54 7.15 24.83
C THR A 191 13.09 8.11 23.74
N GLU A 192 11.78 8.20 23.52
CA GLU A 192 11.16 9.12 22.56
C GLU A 192 11.45 10.57 22.93
N GLU A 193 11.19 10.95 24.19
CA GLU A 193 11.39 12.31 24.70
C GLU A 193 12.85 12.78 24.58
N GLU A 194 13.82 11.90 24.88
CA GLU A 194 15.23 12.24 24.74
C GLU A 194 15.63 12.38 23.26
N CYS A 195 15.02 11.59 22.38
CA CYS A 195 15.24 11.69 20.94
C CYS A 195 14.67 13.00 20.39
N GLU A 196 13.47 13.38 20.82
CA GLU A 196 12.81 14.63 20.42
C GLU A 196 13.60 15.86 20.89
N ARG A 197 14.08 15.86 22.14
CA ARG A 197 14.89 16.96 22.68
C ARG A 197 16.19 17.14 21.88
N LYS A 198 16.95 16.06 21.68
CA LYS A 198 18.20 16.11 20.89
C LYS A 198 17.94 16.49 19.43
N LEU A 199 16.83 16.04 18.85
CA LEU A 199 16.44 16.42 17.50
C LEU A 199 16.08 17.90 17.41
N ALA A 200 15.38 18.45 18.41
CA ALA A 200 15.02 19.87 18.45
C ALA A 200 16.26 20.77 18.60
N GLU A 201 17.20 20.40 19.47
CA GLU A 201 18.50 21.08 19.64
C GLU A 201 19.29 21.10 18.32
N MET A 202 19.44 19.94 17.67
CA MET A 202 20.09 19.83 16.36
C MET A 202 19.41 20.67 15.27
N ILE A 203 18.07 20.67 15.24
CA ILE A 203 17.31 21.45 14.25
C ILE A 203 17.55 22.96 14.47
N ALA A 204 17.66 23.41 15.72
CA ALA A 204 17.92 24.80 16.04
C ALA A 204 19.33 25.22 15.58
N GLU A 205 20.36 24.43 15.91
CA GLU A 205 21.75 24.69 15.50
C GLU A 205 21.89 24.79 13.98
N ILE A 206 21.39 23.80 13.25
CA ILE A 206 21.51 23.79 11.78
C ILE A 206 20.68 24.92 11.14
N LYS A 207 19.57 25.33 11.74
CA LYS A 207 18.81 26.50 11.24
C LYS A 207 19.59 27.79 11.43
N GLU A 208 20.29 27.96 12.54
CA GLU A 208 21.17 29.11 12.75
C GLU A 208 22.37 29.09 11.79
N GLU A 209 22.97 27.94 11.52
CA GLU A 209 24.04 27.80 10.51
C GLU A 209 23.55 28.16 9.08
N ILE A 210 22.37 27.69 8.70
CA ILE A 210 21.76 28.02 7.39
C ILE A 210 21.45 29.52 7.31
N LYS A 211 21.00 30.12 8.42
CA LYS A 211 20.71 31.55 8.49
C LYS A 211 21.99 32.39 8.40
N ALA A 212 23.05 31.99 9.12
CA ALA A 212 24.36 32.64 9.06
C ALA A 212 24.96 32.58 7.65
N SER A 213 24.95 31.40 7.01
CA SER A 213 25.45 31.23 5.63
C SER A 213 24.68 32.07 4.61
N LYS A 214 23.35 32.19 4.75
CA LYS A 214 22.53 33.11 3.94
C LYS A 214 22.87 34.58 4.18
N GLN A 215 23.15 34.96 5.43
CA GLN A 215 23.49 36.34 5.78
C GLN A 215 24.86 36.73 5.21
N SER A 216 25.85 35.83 5.27
CA SER A 216 27.19 36.04 4.71
C SER A 216 27.23 36.07 3.18
N GLY A 217 26.34 35.34 2.51
CA GLY A 217 26.19 35.37 1.05
C GLY A 217 25.52 36.64 0.50
N ILE A 218 24.86 37.44 1.34
CA ILE A 218 24.24 38.72 0.95
C ILE A 218 25.25 39.88 1.04
N THR A 219 26.33 39.74 1.81
CA THR A 219 27.35 40.79 1.99
C THR A 219 28.42 40.82 0.88
N MET A 220 28.39 39.88 -0.08
CA MET A 220 29.28 39.86 -1.26
C MET A 220 28.50 40.11 -2.57
N ILE A 221 27.69 41.18 -2.60
CA ILE A 221 27.19 41.81 -3.83
C ILE A 221 27.36 43.32 -3.70
#